data_AF-A0A661XCZ6-F1
#
_entry.id   AF-A0A661XCZ6-F1
#
_cell.length_a   1.000
_cell.length_b   1.000
_cell.length_c   1.000
_cell.angle_alpha   90.00
_cell.angle_beta   90.00
_cell.angle_gamma   90.00
#
_symmetry.space_group_name_H-M   'P 1'
#
loop_
_entity.id
_entity.type
_entity.pdbx_description
1 polymer ?
#
loop_
_entity_poly.entity_id
_entity_poly.type
_entity_poly.pdbx_seq_one_letter_code
_entity_poly.pdbx_strand_id
1 'polypeptide(L)'
;MREEQVKYSIEKLDNAFKRLKEGVSEVKSELEKDGVIQRFEFTFELLWKCLKLYLEYKGIRVNTPRDSFKEAFRIGIIDDEENYLNMLEDRNKTSHIYDKKTADEIFDRIKDVYLKLIDGLVKKLKEEK
;
A
#
# COMPACT_ATOMS: atom_id res chain seq x y z
N MET A 1 6.75 13.23 -19.86
CA MET A 1 7.73 12.31 -19.23
C MET A 1 7.43 12.06 -17.76
N ARG A 2 7.69 12.97 -16.80
CA ARG A 2 7.47 12.69 -15.36
C ARG A 2 6.00 12.50 -14.96
N GLU A 3 5.09 13.28 -15.52
CA GLU A 3 3.64 13.15 -15.27
C GLU A 3 3.07 11.81 -15.77
N GLU A 4 3.49 11.37 -16.95
CA GLU A 4 3.09 10.09 -17.54
C GLU A 4 3.58 8.89 -16.72
N GLN A 5 4.80 8.97 -16.18
CA GLN A 5 5.33 7.98 -15.25
C GLN A 5 4.49 7.88 -13.96
N VAL A 6 4.05 9.02 -13.42
CA VAL A 6 3.15 9.05 -12.26
C VAL A 6 1.82 8.38 -12.60
N LYS A 7 1.18 8.77 -13.72
CA LYS A 7 -0.09 8.16 -14.18
C LYS A 7 0.03 6.63 -14.32
N TYR A 8 1.08 6.16 -14.97
CA TYR A 8 1.35 4.74 -15.13
C TYR A 8 1.58 4.02 -13.78
N SER A 9 2.26 4.66 -12.83
CA SER A 9 2.46 4.09 -11.48
C SER A 9 1.15 3.99 -10.69
N ILE A 10 0.24 4.96 -10.85
CA ILE A 10 -1.09 4.94 -10.23
C ILE A 10 -1.93 3.79 -10.80
N GLU A 11 -1.89 3.57 -12.12
CA GLU A 11 -2.60 2.44 -12.76
C GLU A 11 -2.07 1.08 -12.27
N LYS A 12 -0.75 0.94 -12.13
CA LYS A 12 -0.15 -0.28 -11.55
C LYS A 12 -0.61 -0.52 -10.12
N LEU A 13 -0.58 0.52 -9.29
CA LEU A 13 -1.05 0.44 -7.91
C LEU A 13 -2.54 0.06 -7.85
N ASP A 14 -3.39 0.68 -8.67
CA ASP A 14 -4.82 0.39 -8.73
C ASP A 14 -5.10 -1.07 -9.13
N ASN A 15 -4.36 -1.60 -10.10
CA ASN A 15 -4.48 -2.99 -10.52
C ASN A 15 -4.02 -3.96 -9.43
N ALA A 16 -2.90 -3.68 -8.75
CA ALA A 16 -2.45 -4.47 -7.62
C ALA A 16 -3.45 -4.45 -6.45
N PHE A 17 -3.98 -3.27 -6.14
CA PHE A 17 -5.00 -3.08 -5.12
C PHE A 17 -6.28 -3.87 -5.42
N LYS A 18 -6.76 -3.85 -6.67
CA LYS A 18 -7.92 -4.67 -7.09
C LYS A 18 -7.70 -6.15 -6.83
N ARG A 19 -6.50 -6.66 -7.16
CA ARG A 19 -6.13 -8.06 -6.87
C ARG A 19 -6.06 -8.33 -5.37
N LEU A 20 -5.50 -7.44 -4.57
CA LEU A 20 -5.48 -7.60 -3.11
C LEU A 20 -6.91 -7.68 -2.56
N LYS A 21 -7.79 -6.75 -2.97
CA LYS A 21 -9.18 -6.69 -2.55
C LYS A 21 -9.97 -7.95 -2.93
N GLU A 22 -9.81 -8.44 -4.16
CA GLU A 22 -10.38 -9.71 -4.61
C GLU A 22 -9.90 -10.88 -3.73
N GLY A 23 -8.60 -10.96 -3.47
CA GLY A 23 -8.03 -12.01 -2.63
C GLY A 23 -8.63 -12.03 -1.22
N VAL A 24 -8.77 -10.87 -0.60
CA VAL A 24 -9.42 -10.74 0.72
C VAL A 24 -10.89 -11.18 0.68
N SER A 25 -11.60 -10.93 -0.41
CA SER A 25 -13.02 -11.32 -0.53
C SER A 25 -13.25 -12.80 -0.83
N GLU A 26 -12.29 -13.48 -1.45
CA GLU A 26 -12.44 -14.86 -1.91
C GLU A 26 -11.76 -15.91 -1.01
N VAL A 27 -10.94 -15.47 -0.06
CA VAL A 27 -10.18 -16.33 0.86
C VAL A 27 -11.08 -17.28 1.68
N LYS A 28 -10.72 -18.57 1.67
CA LYS A 28 -11.42 -19.65 2.38
C LYS A 28 -10.49 -20.58 3.15
N SER A 29 -9.19 -20.50 2.91
CA SER A 29 -8.18 -21.37 3.49
C SER A 29 -6.93 -20.60 3.94
N GLU A 30 -6.12 -21.25 4.79
CA GLU A 30 -4.86 -20.67 5.27
C GLU A 30 -3.87 -20.42 4.12
N LEU A 31 -3.79 -21.33 3.14
CA LEU A 31 -2.96 -21.15 1.95
C LEU A 31 -3.41 -19.92 1.12
N GLU A 32 -4.71 -19.66 1.05
CA GLU A 32 -5.22 -18.47 0.38
C GLU A 32 -4.94 -17.19 1.19
N LYS A 33 -4.92 -17.25 2.53
CA LYS A 33 -4.45 -16.13 3.36
C LYS A 33 -2.99 -15.79 3.08
N ASP A 34 -2.12 -16.79 2.96
CA ASP A 34 -0.72 -16.57 2.56
C ASP A 34 -0.65 -15.89 1.19
N GLY A 35 -1.51 -16.32 0.25
CA GLY A 35 -1.68 -15.67 -1.04
C GLY A 35 -2.12 -14.21 -0.93
N VAL A 36 -3.04 -13.88 -0.02
CA VAL A 36 -3.46 -12.50 0.26
C VAL A 36 -2.31 -11.68 0.83
N ILE A 37 -1.53 -12.23 1.75
CA ILE A 37 -0.39 -11.50 2.33
C ILE A 37 0.70 -11.27 1.27
N GLN A 38 0.94 -12.24 0.38
CA GLN A 38 1.80 -12.04 -0.78
C GLN A 38 1.27 -10.94 -1.72
N ARG A 39 -0.06 -10.86 -1.91
CA ARG A 39 -0.69 -9.76 -2.67
C ARG A 39 -0.51 -8.42 -1.99
N PHE A 40 -0.56 -8.40 -0.66
CA PHE A 40 -0.30 -7.19 0.13
C PHE A 40 1.15 -6.71 -0.05
N GLU A 41 2.14 -7.60 0.00
CA GLU A 41 3.55 -7.22 -0.15
C GLU A 41 3.83 -6.48 -1.46
N PHE A 42 3.40 -7.03 -2.60
CA PHE A 42 3.65 -6.35 -3.89
C PHE A 42 2.80 -5.09 -4.04
N THR A 43 1.60 -5.05 -3.43
CA THR A 43 0.75 -3.86 -3.46
C THR A 43 1.38 -2.73 -2.66
N PHE A 44 1.90 -3.03 -1.46
CA PHE A 44 2.66 -2.10 -0.65
C PHE A 44 3.88 -1.57 -1.41
N GLU A 45 4.64 -2.45 -2.07
CA GLU A 45 5.82 -2.08 -2.84
C GLU A 45 5.48 -1.09 -3.98
N LEU A 46 4.37 -1.32 -4.68
CA LEU A 46 3.89 -0.40 -5.71
C LEU A 46 3.37 0.91 -5.11
N LEU A 47 2.75 0.85 -3.94
CA LEU A 47 2.18 2.01 -3.25
C LEU A 47 3.25 3.04 -2.91
N TRP A 48 4.29 2.63 -2.18
CA TRP A 48 5.31 3.57 -1.75
C TRP A 48 6.15 4.09 -2.93
N LYS A 49 6.34 3.29 -3.99
CA LYS A 49 6.98 3.72 -5.24
C LYS A 49 6.13 4.73 -6.00
N CYS A 50 4.82 4.53 -6.06
CA CYS A 50 3.88 5.47 -6.64
C CYS A 50 3.91 6.81 -5.88
N LEU A 51 3.86 6.76 -4.54
CA LEU A 51 4.01 7.95 -3.71
C LEU A 51 5.34 8.66 -3.94
N LYS A 52 6.45 7.91 -4.01
CA LYS A 52 7.76 8.49 -4.31
C LYS A 52 7.74 9.25 -5.64
N LEU A 53 7.25 8.65 -6.72
CA LEU A 53 7.18 9.31 -8.02
C LEU A 53 6.27 10.55 -7.98
N TYR A 54 5.13 10.47 -7.30
CA TYR A 54 4.22 11.59 -7.12
C TYR A 54 4.88 12.75 -6.36
N LEU A 55 5.54 12.46 -5.23
CA LEU A 55 6.24 13.44 -4.42
C LEU A 55 7.40 14.08 -5.19
N GLU A 56 8.18 13.29 -5.92
CA GLU A 56 9.27 13.79 -6.76
C GLU A 56 8.75 14.68 -7.91
N TYR A 57 7.59 14.35 -8.47
CA TYR A 57 6.90 15.20 -9.45
C TYR A 57 6.46 16.55 -8.84
N LYS A 58 6.06 16.57 -7.57
CA LYS A 58 5.79 17.79 -6.78
C LYS A 58 7.06 18.50 -6.26
N GLY A 59 8.25 18.01 -6.61
CA GLY A 59 9.53 18.62 -6.20
C GLY A 59 10.04 18.18 -4.83
N ILE A 60 9.43 17.17 -4.22
CA ILE A 60 9.78 16.63 -2.89
C ILE A 60 10.57 15.34 -3.07
N ARG A 61 11.82 15.32 -2.60
CA ARG A 61 12.67 14.12 -2.70
C ARG A 61 12.47 13.21 -1.50
N VAL A 62 12.16 11.95 -1.75
CA VAL A 62 12.04 10.89 -0.74
C VAL A 62 12.76 9.63 -1.20
N ASN A 63 13.39 8.91 -0.27
CA ASN A 63 14.21 7.75 -0.63
C ASN A 63 13.74 6.45 0.03
N THR A 64 12.90 6.53 1.05
CA THR A 64 12.41 5.37 1.80
C THR A 64 10.88 5.37 1.87
N PRO A 65 10.23 4.22 2.08
CA PRO A 65 8.78 4.17 2.30
C PRO A 65 8.34 5.07 3.46
N ARG A 66 9.11 5.06 4.54
CA ARG A 66 8.85 5.89 5.73
C ARG A 66 8.86 7.39 5.38
N ASP A 67 9.87 7.86 4.65
CA ASP A 67 9.93 9.27 4.22
C ASP A 67 8.77 9.61 3.27
N SER A 68 8.43 8.70 2.35
CA SER A 68 7.29 8.87 1.45
C SER A 68 5.99 9.08 2.21
N PHE A 69 5.71 8.29 3.26
CA PHE A 69 4.48 8.46 4.05
C PHE A 69 4.48 9.76 4.84
N LYS A 70 5.58 10.11 5.50
CA LYS A 70 5.69 11.37 6.25
C LYS A 70 5.47 12.59 5.37
N GLU A 71 6.10 12.62 4.20
CA GLU A 71 5.95 13.73 3.26
C GLU A 71 4.56 13.76 2.64
N ALA A 72 3.98 12.60 2.31
CA ALA A 72 2.61 12.50 1.81
C ALA A 72 1.59 13.05 2.82
N PHE A 73 1.79 12.78 4.12
CA PHE A 73 0.96 13.35 5.19
C PHE A 73 1.16 14.86 5.30
N ARG A 74 2.42 15.32 5.29
CA ARG A 74 2.76 16.75 5.36
C ARG A 74 2.10 17.59 4.27
N ILE A 75 1.95 17.04 3.06
CA ILE A 75 1.29 17.74 1.94
C ILE A 75 -0.22 17.45 1.82
N GLY A 76 -0.79 16.67 2.74
CA GLY A 76 -2.23 16.37 2.77
C GLY A 76 -2.71 15.38 1.72
N ILE A 77 -1.82 14.53 1.18
CA ILE A 77 -2.20 13.45 0.26
C ILE A 77 -2.72 12.21 0.99
N ILE A 78 -2.23 11.98 2.21
CA ILE A 78 -2.81 11.02 3.15
C ILE A 78 -3.20 11.75 4.43
N ASP A 79 -4.15 11.19 5.16
CA ASP A 79 -4.75 11.75 6.38
C ASP A 79 -4.43 10.94 7.65
N ASP A 80 -3.82 9.77 7.51
CA ASP A 80 -3.59 8.82 8.62
C ASP A 80 -2.15 8.28 8.61
N GLU A 81 -1.18 9.14 8.91
CA GLU A 81 0.26 8.78 8.93
C GLU A 81 0.53 7.50 9.76
N GLU A 82 -0.10 7.41 10.94
CA GLU A 82 0.12 6.31 11.88
C GLU A 82 -0.21 4.95 11.25
N ASN A 83 -1.37 4.81 10.61
CA ASN A 83 -1.72 3.52 10.01
C ASN A 83 -0.91 3.20 8.74
N TYR A 84 -0.39 4.19 8.01
CA TYR A 84 0.58 3.94 6.94
C TYR A 84 1.93 3.45 7.48
N LEU A 85 2.37 3.99 8.62
CA LEU A 85 3.59 3.51 9.29
C LEU A 85 3.38 2.10 9.87
N ASN A 86 2.21 1.81 10.45
CA ASN A 86 1.86 0.45 10.89
C ASN A 86 1.87 -0.55 9.72
N MET A 87 1.35 -0.14 8.55
CA MET A 87 1.38 -0.94 7.33
C MET A 87 2.82 -1.27 6.88
N LEU A 88 3.76 -0.32 7.01
CA LEU A 88 5.17 -0.55 6.76
C LEU A 88 5.76 -1.57 7.75
N GLU A 89 5.45 -1.44 9.04
CA GLU A 89 5.95 -2.38 10.06
C GLU A 89 5.40 -3.79 9.82
N ASP A 90 4.14 -3.94 9.42
CA ASP A 90 3.58 -5.24 9.06
C ASP A 90 4.22 -5.83 7.81
N ARG A 91 4.45 -5.02 6.77
CA ARG A 91 5.17 -5.47 5.58
C ARG A 91 6.60 -5.90 5.91
N ASN A 92 7.24 -5.34 6.94
CA ASN A 92 8.55 -5.82 7.39
C ASN A 92 8.47 -7.16 8.13
N LYS A 93 7.31 -7.51 8.69
CA LYS A 93 7.08 -8.77 9.41
C LYS A 93 6.61 -9.90 8.52
N THR A 94 6.19 -9.66 7.27
CA THR A 94 5.71 -10.72 6.37
C THR A 94 6.78 -11.76 6.03
N SER A 95 8.07 -11.44 6.15
CA SER A 95 9.15 -12.43 6.08
C SER A 95 9.11 -13.48 7.21
N HIS A 96 8.37 -13.19 8.30
CA HIS A 96 8.17 -14.06 9.45
C HIS A 96 6.77 -14.70 9.48
N ILE A 97 6.06 -14.72 8.36
CA ILE A 97 4.69 -15.26 8.22
C ILE A 97 4.53 -16.74 8.58
N TYR A 98 5.63 -17.49 8.76
CA TYR A 98 5.59 -18.86 9.28
C TYR A 98 5.04 -18.94 10.71
N ASP A 99 5.02 -17.83 11.46
CA ASP A 99 4.25 -17.73 12.69
C ASP A 99 2.78 -17.42 12.36
N LYS A 100 1.92 -18.43 12.55
CA LYS A 100 0.49 -18.35 12.28
C LYS A 100 -0.18 -17.15 12.96
N LYS A 101 0.19 -16.84 14.21
CA LYS A 101 -0.42 -15.72 14.94
C LYS A 101 -0.09 -14.39 14.25
N THR A 102 1.16 -14.21 13.86
CA THR A 102 1.61 -13.03 13.10
C THR A 102 0.90 -12.94 11.74
N ALA A 103 0.74 -14.07 11.03
CA ALA A 103 0.03 -14.11 9.75
C ALA A 103 -1.45 -13.70 9.88
N ASP A 104 -2.16 -14.26 10.86
CA ASP A 104 -3.57 -13.94 11.13
C ASP A 104 -3.74 -12.45 11.48
N GLU A 105 -2.88 -11.91 12.35
CA GLU A 105 -2.91 -10.49 12.73
C GLU A 105 -2.67 -9.54 11.55
N ILE A 106 -1.71 -9.87 10.66
CA ILE A 106 -1.44 -9.08 9.45
C ILE A 106 -2.62 -9.18 8.49
N PHE A 107 -3.18 -10.38 8.28
CA PHE A 107 -4.33 -10.59 7.42
C PHE A 107 -5.54 -9.77 7.88
N ASP A 108 -5.85 -9.77 9.19
CA ASP A 108 -6.95 -8.99 9.74
C ASP A 108 -6.72 -7.48 9.53
N ARG A 109 -5.50 -6.98 9.74
CA ARG A 109 -5.17 -5.57 9.46
C ARG A 109 -5.24 -5.22 7.98
N ILE A 110 -4.84 -6.13 7.08
CA ILE A 110 -5.02 -5.95 5.64
C ILE A 110 -6.50 -5.73 5.32
N LYS A 111 -7.35 -6.63 5.80
CA LYS A 111 -8.79 -6.63 5.53
C LYS A 111 -9.50 -5.42 6.13
N ASP A 112 -9.24 -5.12 7.39
CA ASP A 112 -10.06 -4.18 8.16
C ASP A 112 -9.53 -2.74 8.09
N VAL A 113 -8.22 -2.55 7.84
CA VAL A 113 -7.56 -1.23 7.86
C VAL A 113 -6.95 -0.91 6.49
N TYR A 114 -6.02 -1.73 6.00
CA TYR A 114 -5.17 -1.33 4.87
C TYR A 114 -5.92 -1.25 3.55
N LEU A 115 -6.93 -2.10 3.33
CA LEU A 115 -7.78 -1.98 2.14
C LEU A 115 -8.42 -0.58 2.03
N LYS A 116 -8.90 -0.01 3.14
CA LYS A 116 -9.52 1.32 3.16
C LYS A 116 -8.51 2.43 2.90
N LEU A 117 -7.32 2.34 3.49
CA LEU A 117 -6.26 3.33 3.31
C LEU A 117 -5.80 3.38 1.85
N ILE A 118 -5.51 2.22 1.27
CA ILE A 118 -5.04 2.11 -0.11
C ILE A 118 -6.11 2.62 -1.09
N ASP A 119 -7.38 2.27 -0.88
CA ASP A 119 -8.50 2.79 -1.69
C ASP A 119 -8.58 4.32 -1.65
N GLY A 120 -8.48 4.90 -0.45
CA GLY A 120 -8.50 6.36 -0.25
C GLY A 120 -7.36 7.05 -0.99
N LEU A 121 -6.14 6.54 -0.85
CA LEU A 121 -4.98 7.09 -1.55
C LEU A 121 -5.09 6.95 -3.07
N VAL A 122 -5.51 5.79 -3.58
CA VAL A 122 -5.67 5.57 -5.03
C VAL A 122 -6.70 6.54 -5.61
N LYS A 123 -7.81 6.77 -4.91
CA LYS A 123 -8.82 7.77 -5.31
C LYS A 123 -8.23 9.18 -5.32
N LYS A 124 -7.58 9.58 -4.23
CA LYS A 124 -6.97 10.91 -4.09
C LYS A 124 -5.94 11.19 -5.19
N LEU A 125 -5.07 10.23 -5.49
CA LEU A 125 -4.07 10.34 -6.55
C LEU A 125 -4.68 10.41 -7.96
N LYS A 126 -5.85 9.78 -8.17
CA LYS A 126 -6.59 9.85 -9.45
C LYS A 126 -7.35 11.16 -9.65
N GLU A 127 -7.74 11.82 -8.56
CA GLU A 127 -8.46 13.11 -8.57
C GLU A 127 -7.52 14.30 -8.80
N GLU A 128 -6.30 14.25 -8.27
CA GLU A 128 -5.26 15.27 -8.41
C GLU A 128 -4.60 15.31 -9.81
N LYS A 129 -5.32 14.87 -10.85
CA LYS A 129 -4.91 14.85 -12.27
C LYS A 129 -4.94 16.22 -12.92
#